data_AF-A0A7V2RKN7-F1
#
_entry.id   AF-A0A7V2RKN7-F1
#
_cell.length_a   1.000
_cell.length_b   1.000
_cell.length_c   1.000
_cell.angle_alpha   90.00
_cell.angle_beta   90.00
_cell.angle_gamma   90.00
#
_symmetry.space_group_name_H-M   'P 1'
#
loop_
_entity.id
_entity.type
_entity.pdbx_description
1 polymer ?
#
loop_
_entity_poly.entity_id
_entity_poly.type
_entity_poly.pdbx_seq_one_letter_code
_entity_poly.pdbx_strand_id
1 'polypeptide(L)'
;MLSKIITAPFLIAAIVFLYLTLNVDDKYSWYIVPNVIALVLIYMMSPQIDWWWYQRRPPKLPEGIVKIFLSRLPFFKKLSPADKTKFCTRVALYMEANEFMPKGMESVPLDIKAVIAASAVQLTFNRENYLMDKFEHIIVYPHPFPSPQYKGWHASEIYEEDGVIMFSAEQLMAGFAQPKQYFHTG
;
A
#
# COMPACT_ATOMS: atom_id res chain seq x y z
N MET A 1 5.37 -5.43 -9.33
CA MET A 1 5.02 -5.72 -10.75
C MET A 1 6.24 -5.77 -11.68
N LEU A 2 7.20 -4.85 -11.53
CA LEU A 2 8.43 -4.84 -12.34
C LEU A 2 9.35 -6.00 -11.96
N SER A 3 9.46 -6.30 -10.66
CA SER A 3 10.18 -7.46 -10.13
C SER A 3 9.79 -8.75 -10.85
N LYS A 4 8.48 -8.99 -11.02
CA LYS A 4 7.92 -10.15 -11.73
C LYS A 4 8.31 -10.19 -13.21
N ILE A 5 8.34 -9.04 -13.88
CA ILE A 5 8.78 -8.93 -15.28
C ILE A 5 10.27 -9.29 -15.41
N ILE A 6 11.10 -8.78 -14.49
CA ILE A 6 12.55 -9.07 -14.45
C ILE A 6 12.80 -10.54 -14.10
N THR A 7 11.96 -11.15 -13.26
CA THR A 7 12.04 -12.57 -12.87
C THR A 7 11.82 -13.51 -14.08
N ALA A 8 10.94 -13.14 -15.00
CA ALA A 8 10.51 -14.00 -16.11
C ALA A 8 11.65 -14.59 -16.98
N PRO A 9 12.63 -13.80 -17.50
CA PRO A 9 13.71 -14.36 -18.30
C PRO A 9 14.58 -15.37 -17.55
N PHE A 10 14.88 -15.14 -16.27
CA PHE A 10 15.69 -16.06 -15.46
C PHE A 10 14.92 -17.34 -15.13
N LEU A 11 13.61 -17.24 -14.92
CA LEU A 11 12.75 -18.41 -14.72
C LEU A 11 12.66 -19.26 -16.00
N ILE A 12 12.46 -18.61 -17.15
CA ILE A 12 12.44 -19.30 -18.45
C ILE A 12 13.79 -19.97 -18.72
N ALA A 13 14.90 -19.25 -18.49
CA ALA A 13 16.24 -19.81 -18.65
C ALA A 13 16.48 -21.02 -17.74
N ALA A 14 16.09 -20.95 -16.46
CA ALA A 14 16.19 -22.07 -15.54
C ALA A 14 15.38 -23.30 -16.02
N ILE A 15 14.16 -23.10 -16.52
CA ILE A 15 13.32 -24.17 -17.08
C ILE A 15 13.96 -24.77 -18.34
N VAL A 16 14.49 -23.94 -19.24
CA VAL A 16 15.17 -24.39 -20.46
C VAL A 16 16.42 -25.21 -20.13
N PHE A 17 17.26 -24.75 -19.19
CA PHE A 17 18.45 -25.50 -18.78
C PHE A 17 18.10 -26.79 -18.05
N LEU A 18 17.02 -26.81 -17.27
CA LEU A 18 16.50 -28.04 -16.68
C LEU A 18 16.07 -29.03 -17.77
N TYR A 19 15.34 -28.57 -18.79
CA TYR A 19 14.94 -29.41 -19.92
C TYR A 19 16.15 -29.98 -20.68
N LEU A 20 17.17 -29.15 -20.95
CA LEU A 20 18.40 -29.57 -21.63
C LEU A 20 19.20 -30.58 -20.80
N THR A 21 19.21 -30.42 -19.48
CA THR A 21 19.87 -31.37 -18.57
C THR A 21 19.23 -32.75 -18.67
N LEU A 22 17.89 -32.82 -18.66
CA LEU A 22 17.16 -34.09 -18.68
C LEU A 22 17.19 -34.81 -20.04
N ASN A 23 17.35 -34.08 -21.15
CA ASN A 23 17.20 -34.64 -22.51
C ASN A 23 18.50 -34.67 -23.33
N VAL A 24 19.55 -33.92 -22.95
CA VAL A 24 20.76 -33.74 -23.78
C VAL A 24 22.05 -34.14 -23.05
N ASP A 25 22.47 -33.40 -22.02
CA ASP A 25 23.73 -33.65 -21.28
C ASP A 25 23.63 -33.04 -19.87
N ASP A 26 24.13 -33.75 -18.86
CA ASP A 26 24.14 -33.31 -17.46
C ASP A 26 24.94 -32.02 -17.23
N LYS A 27 25.89 -31.69 -18.11
CA LYS A 27 26.70 -30.46 -18.03
C LYS A 27 25.86 -29.19 -18.00
N TYR A 28 24.67 -29.21 -18.58
CA TYR A 28 23.78 -28.04 -18.59
C TYR A 28 23.29 -27.65 -17.18
N SER A 29 23.39 -28.56 -16.20
CA SER A 29 23.05 -28.30 -14.79
C SER A 29 23.80 -27.10 -14.22
N TRP A 30 25.05 -26.88 -14.64
CA TRP A 30 25.87 -25.77 -14.14
C TRP A 30 25.25 -24.40 -14.47
N TYR A 31 24.51 -24.28 -15.56
CA TYR A 31 23.84 -23.04 -15.95
C TYR A 31 22.54 -22.78 -15.19
N ILE A 32 21.99 -23.77 -14.49
CA ILE A 32 20.81 -23.59 -13.62
C ILE A 32 21.20 -22.75 -12.40
N VAL A 33 22.37 -23.04 -11.82
CA VAL A 33 22.86 -22.40 -10.57
C VAL A 33 22.83 -20.87 -10.62
N PRO A 34 23.45 -20.18 -11.60
CA PRO A 34 23.43 -18.72 -11.64
C PRO A 34 22.01 -18.15 -11.86
N ASN A 35 21.14 -18.85 -12.58
CA ASN A 35 19.74 -18.41 -12.76
C ASN A 35 18.96 -18.50 -11.44
N VAL A 36 19.13 -19.58 -10.68
CA VAL A 36 18.51 -19.73 -9.35
C VAL A 36 19.01 -18.66 -8.39
N ILE A 37 20.31 -18.37 -8.37
CA ILE A 37 20.88 -17.28 -7.56
C ILE A 37 20.26 -15.94 -7.96
N ALA A 38 20.17 -15.64 -9.25
CA ALA A 38 19.53 -14.42 -9.73
C ALA A 38 18.06 -14.32 -9.31
N LEU A 39 17.29 -15.42 -9.40
CA LEU A 39 15.89 -15.46 -8.97
C LEU A 39 15.74 -15.16 -7.47
N VAL A 40 16.60 -15.73 -6.63
CA VAL A 40 16.60 -15.46 -5.18
C VAL A 40 16.92 -13.98 -4.92
N LEU A 41 17.93 -13.42 -5.58
CA LEU A 41 18.28 -12.01 -5.44
C LEU A 41 17.14 -11.08 -5.88
N ILE A 42 16.49 -11.36 -7.01
CA ILE A 42 15.35 -10.57 -7.49
C ILE A 42 14.18 -10.66 -6.52
N TYR A 43 13.91 -11.84 -5.97
CA TYR A 43 12.86 -12.03 -4.97
C TYR A 43 13.13 -11.22 -3.70
N MET A 44 14.35 -11.28 -3.16
CA MET A 44 14.76 -10.50 -1.98
C MET A 44 14.68 -8.99 -2.21
N MET A 45 15.05 -8.54 -3.42
CA MET A 45 15.01 -7.12 -3.80
C MET A 45 13.66 -6.69 -4.40
N SER A 46 12.66 -7.56 -4.40
CA SER A 46 11.38 -7.30 -5.07
C SER A 46 10.67 -6.06 -4.53
N PRO A 47 10.66 -5.76 -3.21
CA PRO A 47 10.05 -4.53 -2.69
C PRO A 47 10.77 -3.27 -3.17
N GLN A 48 12.11 -3.25 -3.15
CA GLN A 48 12.92 -2.09 -3.57
C GLN A 48 12.78 -1.82 -5.07
N ILE A 49 12.78 -2.87 -5.88
CA ILE A 49 12.59 -2.79 -7.35
C ILE A 49 11.20 -2.24 -7.67
N ASP A 50 10.17 -2.78 -7.02
CA ASP A 50 8.79 -2.36 -7.27
C ASP A 50 8.52 -0.94 -6.73
N TRP A 51 9.05 -0.58 -5.57
CA TRP A 51 8.96 0.78 -5.04
C TRP A 51 9.63 1.81 -5.93
N TRP A 52 10.85 1.53 -6.41
CA TRP A 52 11.55 2.37 -7.38
C TRP A 52 10.71 2.57 -8.65
N TRP A 53 10.02 1.52 -9.11
CA TRP A 53 9.14 1.61 -10.26
C TRP A 53 7.92 2.47 -9.97
N TYR A 54 7.27 2.30 -8.83
CA TYR A 54 6.09 3.07 -8.45
C TYR A 54 6.39 4.57 -8.31
N GLN A 55 7.54 4.95 -7.77
CA GLN A 55 7.92 6.37 -7.73
C GLN A 55 8.01 7.01 -9.12
N ARG A 56 8.42 6.24 -10.14
CA ARG A 56 8.54 6.71 -11.53
C ARG A 56 7.24 6.57 -12.32
N ARG A 57 6.45 5.55 -12.02
CA ARG A 57 5.19 5.20 -12.67
C ARG A 57 4.15 4.84 -11.62
N PRO A 58 3.61 5.85 -10.93
CA PRO A 58 2.68 5.60 -9.83
C PRO A 58 1.41 4.92 -10.36
N PRO A 59 0.84 3.98 -9.58
CA PRO A 59 -0.43 3.39 -9.94
C PRO A 59 -1.52 4.46 -9.98
N LYS A 60 -2.47 4.30 -10.90
CA LYS A 60 -3.62 5.19 -10.98
C LYS A 60 -4.69 4.73 -10.00
N LEU A 61 -5.25 5.66 -9.24
CA LEU A 61 -6.43 5.38 -8.43
C LEU A 61 -7.63 5.00 -9.31
N PRO A 62 -8.44 4.01 -8.89
CA PRO A 62 -9.67 3.69 -9.59
C PRO A 62 -10.63 4.89 -9.64
N GLU A 63 -11.34 5.04 -10.76
CA GLU A 63 -12.25 6.17 -10.98
C GLU A 63 -13.33 6.30 -9.90
N GLY A 64 -13.79 5.18 -9.33
CA GLY A 64 -14.75 5.17 -8.23
C GLY A 64 -14.24 5.91 -7.00
N ILE A 65 -12.96 5.71 -6.63
CA ILE A 65 -12.32 6.39 -5.49
C ILE A 65 -12.18 7.89 -5.79
N VAL A 66 -11.78 8.25 -7.01
CA VAL A 66 -11.67 9.67 -7.40
C VAL A 66 -13.03 10.37 -7.32
N LYS A 67 -14.11 9.71 -7.72
CA LYS A 67 -15.49 10.24 -7.57
C LYS A 67 -15.89 10.40 -6.11
N ILE A 68 -15.48 9.49 -5.23
CA ILE A 68 -15.68 9.61 -3.78
C ILE A 68 -14.96 10.87 -3.25
N PHE A 69 -13.70 11.09 -3.63
CA PHE A 69 -12.96 12.29 -3.22
C PHE A 69 -13.59 13.57 -3.77
N LEU A 70 -13.99 13.58 -5.04
CA LEU A 70 -14.69 14.73 -5.64
C LEU A 70 -16.04 15.01 -4.99
N SER A 71 -16.70 14.05 -4.35
CA SER A 71 -18.00 14.26 -3.72
C SER A 71 -17.89 14.57 -2.23
N ARG A 72 -16.98 13.89 -1.51
CA ARG A 72 -16.91 13.90 -0.04
C ARG A 72 -15.78 14.76 0.54
N LEU A 73 -14.71 15.06 -0.21
CA LEU A 73 -13.57 15.84 0.30
C LEU A 73 -13.61 17.31 -0.19
N PRO A 74 -13.99 18.29 0.66
CA PRO A 74 -13.94 19.71 0.29
C PRO A 74 -12.54 20.19 -0.06
N PHE A 75 -11.51 19.65 0.60
CA PHE A 75 -10.11 19.93 0.31
C PHE A 75 -9.78 19.57 -1.14
N PHE A 76 -10.02 18.32 -1.54
CA PHE A 76 -9.74 17.83 -2.89
C PHE A 76 -10.50 18.59 -3.97
N LYS A 77 -11.76 18.97 -3.72
CA LYS A 77 -12.57 19.77 -4.67
C LYS A 77 -11.90 21.10 -5.04
N LYS A 78 -11.30 21.77 -4.06
CA LYS A 78 -10.68 23.10 -4.20
C LYS A 78 -9.30 23.09 -4.87
N LEU A 79 -8.67 21.91 -5.00
CA LEU A 79 -7.36 21.78 -5.62
C LEU A 79 -7.40 22.10 -7.13
N SER A 80 -6.30 22.65 -7.63
CA SER A 80 -6.06 22.82 -9.06
C SER A 80 -5.99 21.46 -9.77
N PRO A 81 -6.15 21.39 -11.11
CA PRO A 81 -6.01 20.11 -11.83
C PRO A 81 -4.64 19.42 -11.62
N ALA A 82 -3.57 20.21 -11.53
CA ALA A 82 -2.23 19.70 -11.24
C ALA A 82 -2.15 19.14 -9.81
N ASP A 83 -2.70 19.86 -8.82
CA ASP A 83 -2.71 19.43 -7.43
C ASP A 83 -3.61 18.22 -7.18
N LYS A 84 -4.72 18.10 -7.91
CA LYS A 84 -5.56 16.88 -7.88
C LYS A 84 -4.78 15.67 -8.37
N THR A 85 -4.01 15.83 -9.44
CA THR A 85 -3.14 14.76 -9.95
C THR A 85 -2.08 14.40 -8.93
N LYS A 86 -1.39 15.40 -8.35
CA LYS A 86 -0.41 15.20 -7.26
C LYS A 86 -1.03 14.49 -6.05
N PHE A 87 -2.22 14.90 -5.62
CA PHE A 87 -2.94 14.28 -4.52
C PHE A 87 -3.25 12.81 -4.81
N CYS A 88 -3.86 12.51 -5.95
CA CYS A 88 -4.20 11.14 -6.34
C CYS A 88 -2.95 10.25 -6.42
N THR A 89 -1.85 10.76 -7.00
CA THR A 89 -0.56 10.05 -7.05
C THR A 89 -0.04 9.75 -5.66
N ARG A 90 -0.06 10.73 -4.75
CA ARG A 90 0.39 10.53 -3.37
C ARG A 90 -0.47 9.54 -2.60
N VAL A 91 -1.79 9.59 -2.76
CA VAL A 91 -2.70 8.62 -2.15
C VAL A 91 -2.41 7.21 -2.66
N ALA A 92 -2.22 7.04 -3.97
CA ALA A 92 -1.87 5.74 -4.54
C ALA A 92 -0.54 5.21 -3.99
N LEU A 93 0.48 6.06 -3.92
CA LEU A 93 1.79 5.69 -3.37
C LEU A 93 1.72 5.39 -1.87
N TYR A 94 0.93 6.14 -1.10
CA TYR A 94 0.70 5.88 0.31
C TYR A 94 0.06 4.50 0.52
N MET A 95 -0.93 4.15 -0.30
CA MET A 95 -1.61 2.85 -0.23
C MET A 95 -0.69 1.67 -0.56
N GLU A 96 0.31 1.86 -1.42
CA GLU A 96 1.31 0.83 -1.75
C GLU A 96 2.44 0.77 -0.72
N ALA A 97 2.79 1.90 -0.09
CA ALA A 97 3.88 1.98 0.88
C ALA A 97 3.50 1.44 2.25
N ASN A 98 2.21 1.51 2.62
CA ASN A 98 1.74 1.12 3.95
C ASN A 98 1.04 -0.24 3.94
N GLU A 99 1.26 -1.00 5.00
CA GLU A 99 0.63 -2.30 5.22
C GLU A 99 -0.70 -2.15 5.95
N PHE A 100 -1.79 -2.52 5.29
CA PHE A 100 -3.13 -2.49 5.87
C PHE A 100 -3.50 -3.87 6.44
N MET A 101 -3.49 -3.97 7.76
CA MET A 101 -3.76 -5.20 8.52
C MET A 101 -5.21 -5.24 9.00
N PRO A 102 -6.06 -6.14 8.46
CA PRO A 102 -7.42 -6.29 8.94
C PRO A 102 -7.45 -6.99 10.31
N LYS A 103 -8.35 -6.55 11.20
CA LYS A 103 -8.66 -7.24 12.47
C LYS A 103 -10.15 -7.40 12.63
N GLY A 104 -10.62 -8.65 12.68
CA GLY A 104 -12.05 -8.96 12.72
C GLY A 104 -12.75 -8.86 11.35
N MET A 105 -11.98 -8.85 10.26
CA MET A 105 -12.47 -8.92 8.89
C MET A 105 -11.47 -9.67 7.99
N GLU A 106 -11.89 -10.14 6.82
CA GLU A 106 -11.04 -10.92 5.90
C GLU A 106 -9.96 -10.06 5.23
N SER A 107 -10.33 -8.87 4.76
CA SER A 107 -9.41 -7.92 4.14
C SER A 107 -9.93 -6.50 4.33
N VAL A 108 -9.03 -5.52 4.34
CA VAL A 108 -9.43 -4.09 4.40
C VAL A 108 -9.95 -3.65 3.03
N PRO A 109 -11.21 -3.22 2.92
CA PRO A 109 -11.80 -2.72 1.68
C PRO A 109 -11.03 -1.54 1.08
N LEU A 110 -11.03 -1.46 -0.25
CA LEU A 110 -10.27 -0.45 -0.99
C LEU A 110 -10.67 0.98 -0.66
N ASP A 111 -11.97 1.21 -0.46
CA ASP A 111 -12.52 2.51 -0.05
C ASP A 111 -12.00 2.94 1.32
N ILE A 112 -11.94 2.03 2.30
CA ILE A 112 -11.35 2.32 3.61
C ILE A 112 -9.87 2.65 3.48
N LYS A 113 -9.09 1.85 2.74
CA LYS A 113 -7.66 2.14 2.48
C LYS A 113 -7.47 3.52 1.86
N ALA A 114 -8.31 3.84 0.86
CA ALA A 114 -8.25 5.11 0.16
C ALA A 114 -8.64 6.29 1.05
N VAL A 115 -9.60 6.13 1.97
CA VAL A 115 -9.97 7.15 2.94
C VAL A 115 -8.80 7.42 3.89
N ILE A 116 -8.21 6.38 4.49
CA ILE A 116 -7.04 6.53 5.39
C ILE A 116 -5.90 7.25 4.66
N ALA A 117 -5.55 6.79 3.45
CA ALA A 117 -4.50 7.38 2.64
C ALA A 117 -4.80 8.84 2.25
N ALA A 118 -6.06 9.15 1.91
CA ALA A 118 -6.47 10.52 1.59
C ALA A 118 -6.35 11.45 2.78
N SER A 119 -6.66 11.00 3.98
CA SER A 119 -6.54 11.78 5.21
C SER A 119 -5.08 12.09 5.55
N ALA A 120 -4.21 11.08 5.52
CA ALA A 120 -2.76 11.25 5.70
C ALA A 120 -2.16 12.21 4.65
N VAL A 121 -2.49 12.03 3.37
CA VAL A 121 -2.00 12.88 2.28
C VAL A 121 -2.56 14.30 2.35
N GLN A 122 -3.80 14.48 2.80
CA GLN A 122 -4.38 15.80 3.00
C GLN A 122 -3.62 16.57 4.10
N LEU A 123 -3.35 15.93 5.24
CA LEU A 123 -2.58 16.53 6.33
C LEU A 123 -1.15 16.89 5.91
N THR A 124 -0.55 16.08 5.04
CA THR A 124 0.85 16.21 4.60
C THR A 124 1.00 16.78 3.18
N PHE A 125 -0.04 17.40 2.62
CA PHE A 125 -0.07 17.75 1.19
C PHE A 125 1.07 18.66 0.72
N ASN A 126 1.50 19.57 1.60
CA ASN A 126 2.61 20.50 1.35
C ASN A 126 3.93 20.06 2.01
N ARG A 127 3.99 18.82 2.49
CA ARG A 127 5.21 18.19 3.01
C ARG A 127 5.84 17.28 1.97
N GLU A 128 7.15 17.08 2.11
CA GLU A 128 7.91 16.11 1.32
C GLU A 128 7.65 14.70 1.81
N ASN A 129 7.72 14.48 3.13
CA ASN A 129 7.35 13.21 3.74
C ASN A 129 5.84 13.11 3.94
N TYR A 130 5.13 12.64 2.90
CA TYR A 130 3.70 12.35 2.94
C TYR A 130 3.39 10.88 3.23
N LEU A 131 4.40 10.01 3.18
CA LEU A 131 4.26 8.57 3.44
C LEU A 131 4.23 8.25 4.93
N MET A 132 4.77 9.16 5.75
CA MET A 132 4.86 9.01 7.19
C MET A 132 5.65 7.76 7.56
N ASP A 133 6.90 7.65 7.10
CA ASP A 133 7.78 6.45 7.21
C ASP A 133 7.97 5.89 8.65
N LYS A 134 7.53 6.60 9.69
CA LYS A 134 7.49 6.07 11.07
C LYS A 134 6.26 5.19 11.35
N PHE A 135 5.26 5.23 10.49
CA PHE A 135 3.93 4.66 10.69
C PHE A 135 3.50 3.85 9.46
N GLU A 136 4.24 2.79 9.18
CA GLU A 136 4.02 1.96 7.98
C GLU A 136 2.90 0.93 8.16
N HIS A 137 2.52 0.66 9.42
CA HIS A 137 1.57 -0.38 9.79
C HIS A 137 0.22 0.20 10.17
N ILE A 138 -0.84 -0.14 9.43
CA ILE A 138 -2.19 0.39 9.62
C ILE A 138 -3.14 -0.75 9.96
N ILE A 139 -3.54 -0.85 11.22
CA ILE A 139 -4.52 -1.83 11.68
C ILE A 139 -5.93 -1.27 11.54
N VAL A 140 -6.84 -2.05 10.94
CA VAL A 140 -8.22 -1.64 10.76
C VAL A 140 -9.17 -2.64 11.40
N TYR A 141 -9.97 -2.16 12.34
CA TYR A 141 -11.07 -2.88 12.98
C TYR A 141 -12.40 -2.46 12.37
N PRO A 142 -13.42 -3.36 12.28
CA PRO A 142 -14.74 -2.97 11.79
C PRO A 142 -15.44 -1.98 12.74
N HIS A 143 -15.29 -2.17 14.06
CA HIS A 143 -15.96 -1.42 15.13
C HIS A 143 -14.93 -0.78 16.06
N PRO A 144 -15.33 0.09 17.01
CA PRO A 144 -14.45 0.55 18.07
C PRO A 144 -13.77 -0.64 18.75
N PHE A 145 -12.51 -0.46 19.14
CA PHE A 145 -11.66 -1.54 19.67
C PHE A 145 -11.12 -1.19 21.07
N PRO A 146 -10.87 -2.19 21.93
CA PRO A 146 -10.16 -1.97 23.17
C PRO A 146 -8.66 -1.75 22.89
N SER A 147 -8.05 -0.79 23.59
CA SER A 147 -6.60 -0.56 23.53
C SER A 147 -5.88 -1.46 24.54
N PRO A 148 -4.69 -2.01 24.19
CA PRO A 148 -3.82 -2.65 25.17
C PRO A 148 -3.25 -1.66 26.21
N GLN A 149 -3.05 -0.40 25.82
CA GLN A 149 -2.38 0.63 26.63
C GLN A 149 -3.37 1.48 27.43
N TYR A 150 -4.53 1.80 26.86
CA TYR A 150 -5.48 2.75 27.42
C TYR A 150 -6.83 2.11 27.70
N LYS A 151 -7.40 2.36 28.88
CA LYS A 151 -8.74 1.87 29.21
C LYS A 151 -9.80 2.58 28.36
N GLY A 152 -10.70 1.82 27.75
CA GLY A 152 -11.85 2.33 27.01
C GLY A 152 -11.96 1.74 25.60
N TRP A 153 -13.00 2.16 24.90
CA TRP A 153 -13.21 1.87 23.48
C TRP A 153 -12.65 3.00 22.64
N HIS A 154 -11.83 2.65 21.64
CA HIS A 154 -11.11 3.61 20.81
C HIS A 154 -11.64 3.58 19.38
N ALA A 155 -11.75 4.78 18.80
CA ALA A 155 -12.09 4.96 17.39
C ALA A 155 -10.83 5.09 16.52
N SER A 156 -9.74 5.60 17.10
CA SER A 156 -8.40 5.61 16.52
C SER A 156 -7.36 5.67 17.63
N GLU A 157 -6.18 5.13 17.37
CA GLU A 157 -5.05 5.11 18.31
C GLU A 157 -3.73 4.98 17.55
N ILE A 158 -2.65 5.50 18.14
CA ILE A 158 -1.30 5.34 17.61
C ILE A 158 -0.48 4.58 18.65
N TYR A 159 0.28 3.59 18.19
CA TYR A 159 1.32 2.95 18.98
C TYR A 159 2.68 3.19 18.34
N GLU A 160 3.40 4.19 18.87
CA GLU A 160 4.63 4.70 18.25
C GLU A 160 5.81 3.72 18.30
N GLU A 161 5.89 2.87 19.33
CA GLU A 161 7.01 1.92 19.51
C GLU A 161 7.10 0.93 18.34
N ASP A 162 5.96 0.47 17.84
CA ASP A 162 5.85 -0.45 16.70
C ASP A 162 5.53 0.27 15.38
N GLY A 163 5.41 1.60 15.38
CA GLY A 163 5.03 2.37 14.18
C GLY A 163 3.64 2.02 13.65
N VAL A 164 2.66 1.81 14.56
CA VAL A 164 1.32 1.34 14.21
C VAL A 164 0.29 2.46 14.38
N ILE A 165 -0.61 2.58 13.41
CA ILE A 165 -1.84 3.37 13.52
C ILE A 165 -3.03 2.42 13.47
N MET A 166 -3.97 2.57 14.40
CA MET A 166 -5.18 1.76 14.50
C MET A 166 -6.41 2.62 14.22
N PHE A 167 -7.35 2.08 13.43
CA PHE A 167 -8.62 2.74 13.13
C PHE A 167 -9.81 1.80 13.30
N SER A 168 -10.91 2.36 13.79
CA SER A 168 -12.25 1.81 13.60
C SER A 168 -12.80 2.28 12.26
N ALA A 169 -13.04 1.34 11.34
CA ALA A 169 -13.61 1.60 10.02
C ALA A 169 -14.98 2.28 10.12
N GLU A 170 -15.83 1.86 11.06
CA GLU A 170 -17.14 2.47 11.30
C GLU A 170 -17.02 3.98 11.56
N GLN A 171 -16.19 4.37 12.54
CA GLN A 171 -16.04 5.77 12.93
C GLN A 171 -15.32 6.59 11.86
N LEU A 172 -14.29 6.01 11.23
CA LEU A 172 -13.56 6.63 10.13
C LEU A 172 -14.49 6.96 8.96
N MET A 173 -15.27 5.97 8.51
CA MET A 173 -16.18 6.14 7.37
C MET A 173 -17.33 7.09 7.71
N ALA A 174 -17.84 7.07 8.94
CA ALA A 174 -18.84 8.03 9.40
C ALA A 174 -18.31 9.47 9.37
N GLY A 175 -17.10 9.70 9.93
CA GLY A 175 -16.39 10.98 9.89
C GLY A 175 -16.15 11.49 8.46
N PHE A 176 -15.72 10.60 7.57
CA PHE A 176 -15.46 10.93 6.18
C PHE A 176 -16.76 11.24 5.38
N ALA A 177 -17.81 10.44 5.57
CA ALA A 177 -19.06 10.59 4.82
C ALA A 177 -19.90 11.78 5.30
N GLN A 178 -19.86 12.06 6.61
CA GLN A 178 -20.71 13.02 7.31
C GLN A 178 -19.89 13.94 8.24
N PRO A 179 -18.98 14.77 7.69
CA PRO A 179 -18.01 15.56 8.48
C PRO A 179 -18.64 16.68 9.33
N LYS A 180 -19.95 16.96 9.17
CA LYS A 180 -20.68 17.90 10.03
C LYS A 180 -21.29 17.25 11.28
N GLN A 181 -21.40 15.92 11.28
CA GLN A 181 -22.04 15.16 12.37
C GLN A 181 -21.03 14.34 13.18
N TYR A 182 -19.98 13.85 12.52
CA TYR A 182 -18.96 13.00 13.13
C TYR A 182 -17.60 13.67 13.06
N PHE A 183 -16.77 13.39 14.06
CA PHE A 183 -15.37 13.83 14.08
C PHE A 183 -14.56 13.03 13.05
N HIS A 184 -13.58 13.70 12.42
CA HIS A 184 -12.68 13.03 11.48
C HIS A 184 -11.58 12.31 12.27
N THR A 185 -11.60 10.98 12.28
CA THR A 185 -10.67 10.17 13.10
C THR A 185 -9.38 9.81 12.39
N GLY A 186 -9.35 9.91 11.05
CA GLY A 186 -8.17 9.71 10.21
C GLY A 186 -7.33 10.95 9.97
#